data_AF-A0A7V5C2F7-F1
#
_entry.id   AF-A0A7V5C2F7-F1
#
_cell.length_a   1.000
_cell.length_b   1.000
_cell.length_c   1.000
_cell.angle_alpha   90.00
_cell.angle_beta   90.00
_cell.angle_gamma   90.00
#
_symmetry.space_group_name_H-M   'P 1'
#
loop_
_entity.id
_entity.type
_entity.pdbx_description
1 polymer ?
#
loop_
_entity_poly.entity_id
_entity_poly.type
_entity_poly.pdbx_seq_one_letter_code
_entity_poly.pdbx_strand_id
1 'polypeptide(L)'
;MGAPRRQARDDPTRRPRRRRPLPRPLPPAARRRAPPPHLQGHRPHPRRRASRGRRLPGRRRRPLLPHLEGGLHPPEDRLGRPHPARRVRGRASSVPGEPRRGARLICGVPIRSFAGFRRLGLDVETRRRLARRLAGRVVTAGRDAGCVVVVVTDDPDVAAWARSSDLEVLDPGAPGLDAAARALVERAGDEPWLVLHADLPAIDAADVAAVGEDPPAIAPSLDGGTSAISGRGPFPFAYGDGSFARHLARLGATARVVVRPGLAFDLDRPRHLATARRLGMLP
;
A
#
# COMPACT_ATOMS: atom_id res chain seq x y z
N MET A 1 -12.70 91.13 10.06
CA MET A 1 -13.37 89.96 9.44
C MET A 1 -12.40 88.80 9.56
N GLY A 2 -12.66 87.68 10.24
CA GLY A 2 -13.88 86.89 10.34
C GLY A 2 -13.50 85.47 9.87
N ALA A 3 -13.49 84.50 10.78
CA ALA A 3 -12.88 83.17 10.66
C ALA A 3 -13.60 82.23 9.65
N PRO A 4 -13.20 80.94 9.46
CA PRO A 4 -13.37 79.94 10.52
C PRO A 4 -12.25 78.92 10.72
N ARG A 5 -12.06 78.56 11.98
CA ARG A 5 -11.30 77.40 12.50
C ARG A 5 -12.05 76.10 12.17
N ARG A 6 -11.35 75.06 11.70
CA ARG A 6 -11.85 73.69 11.66
C ARG A 6 -11.44 72.93 12.93
N GLN A 7 -12.44 72.50 13.70
CA GLN A 7 -12.29 71.59 14.83
C GLN A 7 -12.03 70.16 14.31
N ALA A 8 -10.98 69.52 14.81
CA ALA A 8 -10.79 68.09 14.69
C ALA A 8 -11.74 67.38 15.67
N ARG A 9 -12.56 66.48 15.17
CA ARG A 9 -13.43 65.60 15.98
C ARG A 9 -12.62 64.40 16.44
N ASP A 10 -12.63 64.14 17.73
CA ASP A 10 -12.12 62.91 18.35
C ASP A 10 -12.94 61.69 17.90
N ASP A 11 -12.25 60.64 17.45
CA ASP A 11 -12.81 59.34 17.10
C ASP A 11 -12.79 58.42 18.35
N PRO A 12 -13.94 58.03 18.91
CA PRO A 12 -14.03 57.26 20.15
C PRO A 12 -13.79 55.74 19.98
N THR A 13 -13.31 55.26 18.82
CA THR A 13 -13.18 53.81 18.57
C THR A 13 -11.76 53.24 18.71
N ARG A 14 -10.79 54.02 19.19
CA ARG A 14 -9.39 53.58 19.36
C ARG A 14 -9.23 52.64 20.57
N ARG A 15 -9.43 51.34 20.36
CA ARG A 15 -9.11 50.28 21.34
C ARG A 15 -7.62 50.32 21.75
N PRO A 16 -7.29 50.15 23.04
CA PRO A 16 -5.90 50.16 23.49
C PRO A 16 -5.15 48.91 22.98
N ARG A 17 -3.96 49.12 22.41
CA ARG A 17 -3.06 48.03 21.97
C ARG A 17 -2.62 47.21 23.19
N ARG A 18 -3.10 45.96 23.29
CA ARG A 18 -2.61 44.98 24.27
C ARG A 18 -1.11 44.70 24.02
N ARG A 19 -0.27 44.94 25.01
CA ARG A 19 1.15 44.56 25.00
C ARG A 19 1.25 43.03 24.89
N ARG A 20 2.00 42.53 23.91
CA ARG A 20 2.34 41.10 23.79
C ARG A 20 3.24 40.69 24.98
N PRO A 21 2.98 39.54 25.63
CA PRO A 21 3.89 39.02 26.64
C PRO A 21 5.17 38.46 25.97
N LEU A 22 6.31 38.66 26.64
CA LEU A 22 7.62 38.15 26.22
C LEU A 22 7.66 36.61 26.27
N PRO A 23 8.42 35.95 25.38
CA PRO A 23 8.55 34.49 25.38
C PRO A 23 9.32 33.99 26.61
N ARG A 24 8.86 32.88 27.18
CA ARG A 24 9.54 32.19 28.29
C ARG A 24 10.89 31.60 27.82
N PRO A 25 11.93 31.59 28.67
CA PRO A 25 13.21 30.97 28.33
C PRO A 25 13.09 29.45 28.22
N LEU A 26 13.79 28.88 27.23
CA LEU A 26 13.87 27.44 26.99
C LEU A 26 14.68 26.74 28.11
N PRO A 27 14.33 25.49 28.48
CA PRO A 27 15.12 24.72 29.43
C PRO A 27 16.46 24.29 28.84
N PRO A 28 17.52 24.10 29.66
CA PRO A 28 18.84 23.73 29.18
C PRO A 28 18.85 22.33 28.56
N ALA A 29 19.54 22.21 27.43
CA ALA A 29 19.74 20.95 26.71
C ALA A 29 20.41 19.90 27.61
N ALA A 30 19.75 18.76 27.77
CA ALA A 30 20.33 17.58 28.39
C ALA A 30 21.55 17.12 27.57
N ARG A 31 22.74 17.30 28.15
CA ARG A 31 24.00 16.79 27.62
C ARG A 31 23.91 15.27 27.53
N ARG A 32 23.90 14.74 26.30
CA ARG A 32 24.13 13.31 26.04
C ARG A 32 25.53 12.95 26.54
N ARG A 33 25.62 12.15 27.60
CA ARG A 33 26.87 11.47 27.98
C ARG A 33 27.02 10.20 27.13
N ALA A 34 28.26 9.98 26.69
CA ALA A 34 28.70 8.96 25.75
C ALA A 34 28.57 7.52 26.27
N PRO A 35 28.47 6.51 25.38
CA PRO A 35 28.54 5.10 25.77
C PRO A 35 29.98 4.66 26.10
N PRO A 36 30.16 3.64 26.97
CA PRO A 36 31.48 3.14 27.38
C PRO A 36 32.20 2.34 26.27
N PRO A 37 33.54 2.20 26.35
CA PRO A 37 34.33 1.52 25.33
C PRO A 37 34.37 0.01 25.60
N HIS A 38 34.04 -0.80 24.60
CA HIS A 38 34.26 -2.24 24.64
C HIS A 38 34.95 -2.71 23.34
N LEU A 39 36.13 -3.30 23.54
CA LEU A 39 36.76 -4.34 22.72
C LEU A 39 37.13 -3.98 21.27
N GLN A 40 38.33 -3.43 21.15
CA GLN A 40 39.18 -3.61 19.99
C GLN A 40 39.55 -5.09 19.82
N GLY A 41 39.49 -5.57 18.57
CA GLY A 41 40.53 -6.43 18.04
C GLY A 41 40.16 -7.89 17.82
N HIS A 42 39.60 -8.22 16.66
CA HIS A 42 40.05 -9.41 15.92
C HIS A 42 40.00 -9.16 14.42
N ARG A 43 41.19 -9.13 13.80
CA ARG A 43 41.39 -9.15 12.35
C ARG A 43 41.00 -10.55 11.80
N PRO A 44 40.43 -10.65 10.59
CA PRO A 44 40.28 -11.94 9.92
C PRO A 44 41.56 -12.28 9.12
N HIS A 45 42.09 -13.49 9.32
CA HIS A 45 43.03 -14.12 8.39
C HIS A 45 42.26 -14.80 7.24
N PRO A 46 42.76 -14.76 5.99
CA PRO A 46 42.16 -15.45 4.86
C PRO A 46 42.81 -16.83 4.63
N ARG A 47 42.16 -17.61 3.75
CA ARG A 47 42.52 -18.93 3.14
C ARG A 47 41.73 -20.08 3.77
N ARG A 48 41.08 -21.00 3.03
CA ARG A 48 41.50 -21.70 1.80
C ARG A 48 40.27 -22.26 1.05
N ARG A 49 40.39 -22.33 -0.27
CA ARG A 49 39.59 -23.18 -1.16
C ARG A 49 39.76 -24.66 -0.78
N ALA A 50 38.66 -25.42 -0.81
CA ALA A 50 38.70 -26.85 -1.10
C ALA A 50 37.42 -27.26 -1.84
N SER A 51 37.67 -27.83 -3.01
CA SER A 51 36.77 -28.47 -3.97
C SER A 51 36.30 -29.87 -3.53
N ARG A 52 35.31 -30.40 -4.27
CA ARG A 52 34.76 -31.78 -4.30
C ARG A 52 33.55 -31.93 -3.36
N GLY A 53 32.34 -32.27 -3.78
CA GLY A 53 31.90 -33.07 -4.92
C GLY A 53 31.57 -34.48 -4.44
N ARG A 54 30.27 -34.79 -4.27
CA ARG A 54 29.59 -36.11 -4.38
C ARG A 54 28.19 -36.01 -3.75
N ARG A 55 27.14 -36.12 -4.58
CA ARG A 55 26.31 -37.31 -4.87
C ARG A 55 25.16 -37.51 -3.85
N LEU A 56 23.95 -37.27 -4.35
CA LEU A 56 22.67 -37.80 -3.85
C LEU A 56 22.68 -39.34 -3.94
N PRO A 57 22.05 -40.01 -2.96
CA PRO A 57 20.81 -40.76 -3.23
C PRO A 57 19.81 -40.52 -2.08
N GLY A 58 18.50 -40.68 -2.18
CA GLY A 58 17.72 -41.61 -2.95
C GLY A 58 16.29 -41.59 -2.36
N ARG A 59 15.30 -41.67 -3.23
CA ARG A 59 13.87 -41.82 -2.90
C ARG A 59 13.64 -43.03 -1.98
N ARG A 60 12.83 -42.88 -0.92
CA ARG A 60 11.83 -43.89 -0.44
C ARG A 60 10.73 -43.14 0.34
N ARG A 61 9.50 -43.10 -0.20
CA ARG A 61 8.32 -43.97 0.06
C ARG A 61 7.42 -43.42 1.19
N ARG A 62 6.24 -42.96 0.76
CA ARG A 62 5.02 -42.81 1.57
C ARG A 62 4.64 -44.13 2.24
N PRO A 63 4.01 -44.08 3.43
CA PRO A 63 2.95 -45.01 3.79
C PRO A 63 1.58 -44.36 3.56
N LEU A 64 0.66 -45.18 3.09
CA LEU A 64 -0.75 -44.91 2.84
C LEU A 64 -1.56 -45.62 3.94
N LEU A 65 -2.77 -45.10 4.21
CA LEU A 65 -3.94 -45.69 4.89
C LEU A 65 -4.10 -45.51 6.42
N PRO A 66 -5.34 -45.59 6.96
CA PRO A 66 -6.66 -45.70 6.30
C PRO A 66 -7.70 -44.64 6.68
N HIS A 67 -8.72 -44.57 5.83
CA HIS A 67 -10.04 -44.01 6.06
C HIS A 67 -10.74 -44.63 7.27
N LEU A 68 -11.42 -43.81 8.08
CA LEU A 68 -12.54 -44.25 8.91
C LEU A 68 -13.79 -43.58 8.39
N GLU A 69 -14.54 -44.34 7.59
CA GLU A 69 -15.96 -44.15 7.40
C GLU A 69 -16.68 -44.56 8.70
N GLY A 70 -17.65 -43.76 9.10
CA GLY A 70 -18.49 -44.00 10.27
C GLY A 70 -19.73 -43.14 10.19
N GLY A 71 -20.59 -43.44 9.23
CA GLY A 71 -21.95 -42.92 9.18
C GLY A 71 -22.81 -43.65 10.22
N LEU A 72 -23.50 -42.88 11.06
CA LEU A 72 -24.70 -43.34 11.76
C LEU A 72 -25.73 -42.20 11.71
N HIS A 73 -26.86 -42.52 11.07
CA HIS A 73 -28.08 -41.73 10.99
C HIS A 73 -28.79 -41.63 12.37
N PRO A 74 -29.71 -40.67 12.54
CA PRO A 74 -30.14 -40.14 13.83
C PRO A 74 -31.34 -40.89 14.44
N PRO A 75 -31.66 -40.70 15.73
CA PRO A 75 -32.98 -41.01 16.26
C PRO A 75 -33.96 -39.84 16.05
N GLU A 76 -35.16 -40.20 15.60
CA GLU A 76 -36.33 -39.32 15.46
C GLU A 76 -37.06 -39.05 16.78
N ASP A 77 -37.89 -38.01 16.69
CA ASP A 77 -39.12 -37.72 17.44
C ASP A 77 -39.05 -37.15 18.86
N ARG A 78 -39.44 -35.86 18.95
CA ARG A 78 -40.41 -35.35 19.93
C ARG A 78 -41.07 -34.04 19.48
N LEU A 79 -42.34 -34.20 19.11
CA LEU A 79 -43.47 -33.25 19.10
C LEU A 79 -43.24 -31.87 19.77
N GLY A 80 -43.35 -30.81 18.97
CA GLY A 80 -43.40 -29.41 19.41
C GLY A 80 -44.24 -28.56 18.45
N ARG A 81 -45.29 -27.92 19.00
CA ARG A 81 -46.41 -27.20 18.37
C ARG A 81 -46.01 -26.10 17.35
N PRO A 82 -46.88 -25.74 16.37
CA PRO A 82 -46.58 -24.70 15.39
C PRO A 82 -46.77 -23.28 15.95
N HIS A 83 -45.75 -22.44 15.79
CA HIS A 83 -45.84 -20.97 15.94
C HIS A 83 -46.16 -20.31 14.58
N PRO A 84 -46.93 -19.21 14.55
CA PRO A 84 -47.37 -18.59 13.29
C PRO A 84 -46.20 -17.94 12.52
N ALA A 85 -46.15 -18.22 11.22
CA ALA A 85 -45.16 -17.73 10.27
C ALA A 85 -45.18 -16.20 10.17
N ARG A 86 -44.11 -15.58 10.69
CA ARG A 86 -43.81 -14.17 10.47
C ARG A 86 -43.06 -14.06 9.14
N ARG A 87 -43.69 -13.46 8.12
CA ARG A 87 -43.08 -13.15 6.82
C ARG A 87 -41.84 -12.27 7.01
N VAL A 88 -40.67 -12.89 7.03
CA VAL A 88 -39.40 -12.19 6.79
C VAL A 88 -39.29 -12.01 5.29
N ARG A 89 -39.36 -10.76 4.82
CA ARG A 89 -39.01 -10.42 3.43
C ARG A 89 -37.58 -10.88 3.20
N GLY A 90 -37.39 -11.90 2.36
CA GLY A 90 -36.08 -12.32 1.92
C GLY A 90 -35.36 -11.13 1.31
N ARG A 91 -34.23 -10.74 1.90
CA ARG A 91 -33.22 -10.00 1.15
C ARG A 91 -32.71 -10.96 0.09
N ALA A 92 -32.82 -10.53 -1.16
CA ALA A 92 -32.28 -11.25 -2.30
C ALA A 92 -30.83 -11.66 -1.99
N SER A 93 -30.61 -12.97 -2.01
CA SER A 93 -29.29 -13.58 -2.10
C SER A 93 -28.63 -12.98 -3.34
N SER A 94 -27.59 -12.18 -3.15
CA SER A 94 -26.75 -11.69 -4.24
C SER A 94 -26.07 -12.89 -4.89
N VAL A 95 -26.60 -13.33 -6.02
CA VAL A 95 -25.97 -14.27 -6.93
C VAL A 95 -24.59 -13.72 -7.28
N PRO A 96 -23.50 -14.52 -7.32
CA PRO A 96 -22.24 -14.10 -7.91
C PRO A 96 -22.53 -13.72 -9.35
N GLY A 97 -22.51 -12.41 -9.65
CA GLY A 97 -22.84 -11.91 -10.97
C GLY A 97 -21.91 -12.52 -12.02
N GLU A 98 -22.48 -12.98 -13.13
CA GLU A 98 -21.71 -13.39 -14.30
C GLU A 98 -20.67 -12.31 -14.65
N PRO A 99 -19.48 -12.70 -15.12
CA PRO A 99 -18.46 -11.75 -15.55
C PRO A 99 -19.05 -10.88 -16.66
N ARG A 100 -19.34 -9.62 -16.32
CA ARG A 100 -19.83 -8.62 -17.27
C ARG A 100 -18.75 -8.43 -18.33
N ARG A 101 -18.99 -8.97 -19.53
CA ARG A 101 -18.18 -8.69 -20.71
C ARG A 101 -18.07 -7.16 -20.87
N GLY A 102 -16.90 -6.60 -20.61
CA GLY A 102 -16.60 -5.18 -20.77
C GLY A 102 -16.10 -4.44 -19.53
N ALA A 103 -16.12 -5.04 -18.33
CA ALA A 103 -15.57 -4.40 -17.13
C ALA A 103 -14.06 -4.15 -17.29
N ARG A 104 -13.61 -2.91 -17.05
CA ARG A 104 -12.20 -2.52 -17.19
C ARG A 104 -11.59 -2.38 -15.80
N LEU A 105 -10.49 -3.11 -15.56
CA LEU A 105 -9.75 -3.00 -14.30
C LEU A 105 -9.14 -1.60 -14.17
N ILE A 106 -9.56 -0.85 -13.13
CA ILE A 106 -9.03 0.46 -12.79
C ILE A 106 -7.83 0.27 -11.86
N CYS A 107 -6.63 0.49 -12.36
CA CYS A 107 -5.38 0.29 -11.64
C CYS A 107 -4.88 1.63 -11.09
N GLY A 108 -5.08 1.86 -9.79
CA GLY A 108 -4.61 3.06 -9.11
C GLY A 108 -3.19 2.90 -8.61
N VAL A 109 -2.35 3.88 -8.90
CA VAL A 109 -0.95 3.96 -8.46
C VAL A 109 -0.82 5.16 -7.52
N PRO A 110 -0.95 4.97 -6.20
CA PRO A 110 -0.76 6.04 -5.23
C PRO A 110 0.69 6.51 -5.20
N ILE A 111 0.91 7.81 -5.38
CA ILE A 111 2.25 8.40 -5.32
C ILE A 111 2.18 9.67 -4.47
N ARG A 112 2.77 9.62 -3.28
CA ARG A 112 2.81 10.79 -2.38
C ARG A 112 3.71 11.91 -2.89
N SER A 113 4.89 11.58 -3.42
CA SER A 113 5.87 12.53 -3.95
C SER A 113 7.05 11.79 -4.58
N PHE A 114 7.80 12.43 -5.49
CA PHE A 114 9.11 11.92 -5.93
C PHE A 114 10.24 12.22 -4.94
N ALA A 115 9.98 12.94 -3.87
CA ALA A 115 10.94 13.23 -2.81
C ALA A 115 11.05 12.11 -1.74
N GLY A 116 10.48 10.93 -2.02
CA GLY A 116 10.51 9.73 -1.17
C GLY A 116 11.89 9.08 -1.01
N PHE A 117 11.94 7.81 -0.59
CA PHE A 117 13.17 7.01 -0.48
C PHE A 117 14.29 7.61 0.40
N ARG A 118 13.93 8.42 1.41
CA ARG A 118 14.90 9.12 2.28
C ARG A 118 15.83 8.15 3.03
N ARG A 119 15.37 6.91 3.22
CA ARG A 119 16.10 5.83 3.91
C ARG A 119 17.21 5.21 3.07
N LEU A 120 17.30 5.50 1.77
CA LEU A 120 18.29 4.89 0.87
C LEU A 120 19.69 5.52 0.94
N GLY A 121 19.86 6.67 1.60
CA GLY A 121 21.15 7.37 1.65
C GLY A 121 21.59 7.96 0.30
N LEU A 122 20.67 8.11 -0.65
CA LEU A 122 20.89 8.74 -1.95
C LEU A 122 20.63 10.25 -1.88
N ASP A 123 21.34 11.02 -2.71
CA ASP A 123 21.07 12.45 -2.89
C ASP A 123 19.65 12.69 -3.41
N VAL A 124 19.14 13.91 -3.23
CA VAL A 124 17.76 14.29 -3.56
C VAL A 124 17.42 13.97 -5.01
N GLU A 125 18.33 14.29 -5.92
CA GLU A 125 18.09 14.22 -7.34
C GLU A 125 18.10 12.74 -7.82
N THR A 126 19.02 11.93 -7.30
CA THR A 126 19.01 10.48 -7.54
C THR A 126 17.76 9.79 -6.97
N ARG A 127 17.26 10.21 -5.80
CA ARG A 127 15.99 9.69 -5.25
C ARG A 127 14.80 10.05 -6.15
N ARG A 128 14.74 11.28 -6.65
CA ARG A 128 13.67 11.73 -7.56
C ARG A 128 13.68 10.94 -8.87
N ARG A 129 14.86 10.75 -9.47
CA ARG A 129 15.01 9.91 -10.68
C ARG A 129 14.59 8.46 -10.43
N LEU A 130 15.03 7.87 -9.32
CA LEU A 130 14.63 6.51 -8.95
C LEU A 130 13.11 6.39 -8.78
N ALA A 131 12.50 7.33 -8.05
CA ALA A 131 11.06 7.33 -7.82
C ALA A 131 10.26 7.40 -9.12
N ARG A 132 10.63 8.32 -10.03
CA ARG A 132 10.01 8.42 -11.36
C ARG A 132 10.17 7.15 -12.18
N ARG A 133 11.34 6.52 -12.12
CA ARG A 133 11.61 5.27 -12.84
C ARG A 133 10.73 4.13 -12.34
N LEU A 134 10.64 3.96 -11.02
CA LEU A 134 9.82 2.89 -10.42
C LEU A 134 8.33 3.12 -10.74
N ALA A 135 7.85 4.34 -10.58
CA ALA A 135 6.48 4.72 -10.94
C ALA A 135 6.19 4.45 -12.43
N GLY A 136 7.12 4.84 -13.32
CA GLY A 136 6.99 4.56 -14.76
C GLY A 136 6.94 3.07 -15.09
N ARG A 137 7.72 2.25 -14.39
CA ARG A 137 7.67 0.78 -14.54
C ARG A 137 6.32 0.22 -14.12
N VAL A 138 5.80 0.64 -12.97
CA VAL A 138 4.49 0.20 -12.45
C VAL A 138 3.36 0.61 -13.39
N VAL A 139 3.39 1.85 -13.90
CA VAL A 139 2.42 2.33 -14.90
C VAL A 139 2.49 1.49 -16.18
N THR A 140 3.69 1.20 -16.68
CA THR A 140 3.89 0.40 -17.89
C THR A 140 3.34 -1.01 -17.69
N ALA A 141 3.67 -1.66 -16.57
CA ALA A 141 3.13 -2.97 -16.22
C ALA A 141 1.59 -2.98 -16.16
N GLY A 142 0.97 -1.94 -15.60
CA GLY A 142 -0.48 -1.78 -15.57
C GLY A 142 -1.09 -1.65 -16.98
N ARG A 143 -0.50 -0.81 -17.83
CA ARG A 143 -0.95 -0.61 -19.22
C ARG A 143 -0.80 -1.87 -20.05
N ASP A 144 0.34 -2.55 -19.94
CA ASP A 144 0.63 -3.78 -20.67
C ASP A 144 -0.29 -4.94 -20.23
N ALA A 145 -0.79 -4.91 -18.99
CA ALA A 145 -1.83 -5.82 -18.49
C ALA A 145 -3.25 -5.42 -18.92
N GLY A 146 -3.43 -4.31 -19.66
CA GLY A 146 -4.72 -3.83 -20.13
C GLY A 146 -5.53 -3.02 -19.12
N CYS A 147 -4.93 -2.57 -18.01
CA CYS A 147 -5.60 -1.70 -17.03
C CYS A 147 -5.89 -0.31 -17.59
N VAL A 148 -6.94 0.32 -17.06
CA VAL A 148 -7.03 1.79 -17.03
C VAL A 148 -6.21 2.28 -15.83
N VAL A 149 -5.03 2.84 -16.08
CA VAL A 149 -4.12 3.27 -15.02
C VAL A 149 -4.43 4.70 -14.58
N VAL A 150 -4.60 4.92 -13.28
CA VAL A 150 -4.86 6.22 -12.65
C VAL A 150 -3.76 6.51 -11.64
N VAL A 151 -3.12 7.67 -11.72
CA VAL A 151 -2.17 8.11 -10.70
C VAL A 151 -2.92 8.89 -9.62
N VAL A 152 -2.82 8.46 -8.37
CA VAL A 152 -3.51 9.12 -7.25
C VAL A 152 -2.50 9.93 -6.43
N THR A 153 -2.64 11.26 -6.48
CA THR A 153 -1.65 12.18 -5.89
C THR A 153 -2.22 13.59 -5.69
N ASP A 154 -1.78 14.26 -4.62
CA ASP A 154 -1.92 15.70 -4.37
C ASP A 154 -0.61 16.47 -4.65
N ASP A 155 0.45 15.78 -5.10
CA ASP A 155 1.75 16.38 -5.37
C ASP A 155 1.80 16.95 -6.80
N PRO A 156 2.10 18.25 -6.98
CA PRO A 156 2.07 18.90 -8.28
C PRO A 156 3.15 18.37 -9.25
N ASP A 157 4.31 17.94 -8.76
CA ASP A 157 5.37 17.38 -9.61
C ASP A 157 4.96 16.00 -10.15
N VAL A 158 4.32 15.19 -9.31
CA VAL A 158 3.79 13.87 -9.71
C VAL A 158 2.63 14.05 -10.68
N ALA A 159 1.71 14.96 -10.39
CA ALA A 159 0.58 15.25 -11.26
C ALA A 159 1.02 15.74 -12.65
N ALA A 160 2.03 16.62 -12.71
CA ALA A 160 2.62 17.07 -13.97
C ALA A 160 3.25 15.92 -14.77
N TRP A 161 4.03 15.06 -14.11
CA TRP A 161 4.64 13.87 -14.72
C TRP A 161 3.60 12.87 -15.27
N ALA A 162 2.53 12.65 -14.50
CA ALA A 162 1.46 11.73 -14.89
C ALA A 162 0.72 12.26 -16.14
N ARG A 163 0.36 13.56 -16.14
CA ARG A 163 -0.29 14.21 -17.29
C ARG A 163 0.60 14.21 -18.53
N SER A 164 1.91 14.45 -18.38
CA SER A 164 2.86 14.38 -19.51
C SER A 164 3.04 12.96 -20.07
N SER A 165 2.50 11.95 -19.38
CA SER A 165 2.52 10.54 -19.79
C SER A 165 1.13 10.06 -20.20
N ASP A 166 0.18 10.97 -20.45
CA ASP A 166 -1.23 10.71 -20.79
C ASP A 166 -1.95 9.82 -19.76
N LEU A 167 -1.70 10.06 -18.48
CA LEU A 167 -2.38 9.37 -17.37
C LEU A 167 -3.45 10.26 -16.74
N GLU A 168 -4.55 9.63 -16.34
CA GLU A 168 -5.52 10.26 -15.45
C GLU A 168 -4.85 10.54 -14.08
N VAL A 169 -5.11 11.71 -13.53
CA VAL A 169 -4.65 12.11 -12.20
C VAL A 169 -5.84 12.34 -11.30
N LEU A 170 -5.84 11.67 -10.15
CA LEU A 170 -6.87 11.78 -9.13
C LEU A 170 -6.29 12.39 -7.86
N ASP A 171 -6.88 13.48 -7.39
CA ASP A 171 -6.56 14.06 -6.08
C ASP A 171 -7.26 13.25 -4.99
N PRO A 172 -6.54 12.72 -3.98
CA PRO A 172 -7.13 11.96 -2.90
C PRO A 172 -8.00 12.77 -1.94
N GLY A 173 -7.94 14.11 -1.97
CA GLY A 173 -8.67 15.02 -1.07
C GLY A 173 -8.20 15.02 0.39
N ALA A 174 -7.37 14.05 0.77
CA ALA A 174 -6.75 13.93 2.08
C ALA A 174 -5.38 13.24 1.96
N PRO A 175 -4.43 13.53 2.87
CA PRO A 175 -3.11 12.94 2.81
C PRO A 175 -3.12 11.45 3.19
N GLY A 176 -2.22 10.69 2.58
CA GLY A 176 -1.90 9.32 2.99
C GLY A 176 -2.45 8.24 2.07
N LEU A 177 -1.88 7.04 2.20
CA LEU A 177 -2.12 5.92 1.29
C LEU A 177 -3.57 5.39 1.39
N ASP A 178 -4.15 5.37 2.59
CA ASP A 178 -5.57 4.99 2.77
C ASP A 178 -6.53 5.95 2.07
N ALA A 179 -6.22 7.24 2.05
CA ALA A 179 -7.02 8.24 1.34
C ALA A 179 -6.92 8.06 -0.18
N ALA A 180 -5.70 7.88 -0.69
CA ALA A 180 -5.48 7.60 -2.10
C ALA A 180 -6.17 6.30 -2.57
N ALA A 181 -6.10 5.23 -1.79
CA ALA A 181 -6.77 3.97 -2.10
C ALA A 181 -8.31 4.12 -2.09
N ARG A 182 -8.87 4.88 -1.14
CA ARG A 182 -10.31 5.16 -1.10
C ARG A 182 -10.78 5.98 -2.29
N ALA A 183 -10.06 7.05 -2.64
CA ALA A 183 -10.39 7.87 -3.80
C ALA A 183 -10.39 7.03 -5.10
N LEU A 184 -9.43 6.11 -5.26
CA LEU A 184 -9.43 5.17 -6.38
C LEU A 184 -10.70 4.32 -6.42
N VAL A 185 -11.10 3.74 -5.28
CA VAL A 185 -12.30 2.89 -5.20
C VAL A 185 -13.56 3.69 -5.51
N GLU A 186 -13.66 4.92 -5.02
CA GLU A 186 -14.76 5.84 -5.34
C GLU A 186 -14.79 6.16 -6.85
N ARG A 187 -13.62 6.39 -7.46
CA ARG A 187 -13.48 6.61 -8.91
C ARG A 187 -13.82 5.36 -9.73
N ALA A 188 -13.52 4.16 -9.24
CA ALA A 188 -13.85 2.92 -9.92
C ALA A 188 -15.36 2.63 -9.88
N GLY A 189 -16.05 3.02 -8.80
CA GLY A 189 -17.48 2.73 -8.63
C GLY A 189 -17.74 1.22 -8.62
N ASP A 190 -18.51 0.74 -9.60
CA ASP A 190 -18.83 -0.68 -9.76
C ASP A 190 -17.78 -1.47 -10.58
N GLU A 191 -16.81 -0.79 -11.19
CA GLU A 191 -15.71 -1.41 -11.91
C GLU A 191 -14.75 -2.12 -10.94
N PRO A 192 -14.08 -3.20 -11.37
CA PRO A 192 -13.02 -3.79 -10.57
C PRO A 192 -11.87 -2.80 -10.45
N TRP A 193 -11.25 -2.77 -9.28
CA TRP A 193 -10.14 -1.90 -8.99
C TRP A 193 -8.93 -2.70 -8.49
N LEU A 194 -7.75 -2.11 -8.68
CA LEU A 194 -6.48 -2.60 -8.18
C LEU A 194 -5.67 -1.42 -7.63
N VAL A 195 -5.33 -1.44 -6.33
CA VAL A 195 -4.33 -0.54 -5.76
C VAL A 195 -2.96 -1.18 -5.89
N LEU A 196 -2.03 -0.49 -6.55
CA LEU A 196 -0.68 -1.00 -6.84
C LEU A 196 0.38 0.00 -6.37
N HIS A 197 1.32 -0.46 -5.54
CA HIS A 197 2.39 0.40 -5.03
C HIS A 197 3.38 0.80 -6.12
N ALA A 198 3.87 2.04 -6.03
CA ALA A 198 4.71 2.67 -7.06
C ALA A 198 6.21 2.33 -6.97
N ASP A 199 6.64 1.58 -5.95
CA ASP A 199 8.04 1.33 -5.61
C ASP A 199 8.50 -0.12 -5.89
N LEU A 200 7.82 -0.79 -6.82
CA LEU A 200 8.06 -2.18 -7.21
C LEU A 200 9.06 -2.25 -8.40
N PRO A 201 10.35 -2.56 -8.18
CA PRO A 201 11.39 -2.47 -9.21
C PRO A 201 11.37 -3.65 -10.19
N ALA A 202 10.71 -4.75 -9.84
CA ALA A 202 10.69 -5.99 -10.61
C ALA A 202 9.34 -6.28 -11.27
N ILE A 203 8.33 -5.43 -11.06
CA ILE A 203 6.98 -5.67 -11.55
C ILE A 203 6.93 -5.78 -13.08
N ASP A 204 6.07 -6.67 -13.57
CA ASP A 204 5.67 -6.83 -14.97
C ASP A 204 4.15 -6.97 -15.15
N ALA A 205 3.69 -7.08 -16.40
CA ALA A 205 2.28 -7.23 -16.72
C ALA A 205 1.66 -8.54 -16.19
N ALA A 206 2.44 -9.63 -16.10
CA ALA A 206 1.96 -10.91 -15.59
C ALA A 206 1.74 -10.87 -14.07
N ASP A 207 2.53 -10.07 -13.35
CA ASP A 207 2.30 -9.76 -11.94
C ASP A 207 0.98 -9.02 -11.75
N VAL A 208 0.72 -7.99 -12.56
CA VAL A 208 -0.53 -7.21 -12.50
C VAL A 208 -1.73 -8.09 -12.83
N ALA A 209 -1.66 -8.87 -13.91
CA ALA A 209 -2.72 -9.79 -14.31
C ALA A 209 -3.05 -10.79 -13.18
N ALA A 210 -2.03 -11.37 -12.52
CA ALA A 210 -2.23 -12.36 -11.46
C ALA A 210 -3.02 -11.82 -10.24
N VAL A 211 -2.92 -10.51 -9.96
CA VAL A 211 -3.67 -9.83 -8.88
C VAL A 211 -4.97 -9.20 -9.38
N GLY A 212 -5.09 -8.82 -10.64
CA GLY A 212 -6.28 -8.20 -11.22
C GLY A 212 -7.46 -9.14 -11.46
N GLU A 213 -7.28 -10.45 -11.29
CA GLU A 213 -8.30 -11.47 -11.51
C GLU A 213 -9.35 -11.52 -10.38
N ASP A 214 -10.59 -11.89 -10.73
CA ASP A 214 -11.62 -12.32 -9.77
C ASP A 214 -11.37 -13.80 -9.38
N PRO A 215 -11.56 -14.21 -8.10
CA PRO A 215 -11.99 -13.41 -6.96
C PRO A 215 -10.88 -12.45 -6.46
N PRO A 216 -11.23 -11.42 -5.64
CA PRO A 216 -10.28 -10.42 -5.13
C PRO A 216 -8.96 -11.02 -4.67
N ALA A 217 -7.86 -10.37 -5.02
CA ALA A 217 -6.52 -10.84 -4.70
C ALA A 217 -5.72 -9.81 -3.91
N ILE A 218 -4.73 -10.30 -3.17
CA ILE A 218 -3.84 -9.49 -2.36
C ILE A 218 -2.42 -10.04 -2.44
N ALA A 219 -1.45 -9.13 -2.55
CA ALA A 219 -0.03 -9.44 -2.52
C ALA A 219 0.63 -8.84 -1.27
N PRO A 220 1.40 -9.63 -0.51
CA PRO A 220 2.19 -9.10 0.61
C PRO A 220 3.45 -8.39 0.10
N SER A 221 3.89 -7.36 0.81
CA SER A 221 5.28 -6.87 0.75
C SER A 221 6.19 -7.68 1.66
N LEU A 222 7.51 -7.57 1.47
CA LEU A 222 8.50 -8.32 2.27
C LEU A 222 8.48 -8.00 3.78
N ASP A 223 7.97 -6.83 4.16
CA ASP A 223 7.86 -6.39 5.55
C ASP A 223 6.49 -6.67 6.20
N GLY A 224 5.63 -7.45 5.53
CA GLY A 224 4.30 -7.82 6.02
C GLY A 224 3.22 -6.75 5.78
N GLY A 225 3.53 -5.71 5.01
CA GLY A 225 2.55 -4.80 4.45
C GLY A 225 1.84 -5.38 3.21
N THR A 226 0.97 -4.59 2.59
CA THR A 226 0.30 -4.93 1.32
C THR A 226 0.91 -4.11 0.21
N SER A 227 1.41 -4.75 -0.85
CA SER A 227 1.96 -4.06 -2.02
C SER A 227 0.96 -3.94 -3.17
N ALA A 228 0.02 -4.88 -3.24
CA ALA A 228 -1.07 -4.85 -4.20
C ALA A 228 -2.34 -5.46 -3.60
N ILE A 229 -3.49 -4.90 -3.94
CA ILE A 229 -4.79 -5.43 -3.53
C ILE A 229 -5.84 -5.06 -4.57
N SER A 230 -6.64 -6.04 -5.00
CA SER A 230 -7.76 -5.87 -5.93
C SER A 230 -9.10 -6.16 -5.25
N GLY A 231 -10.17 -5.67 -5.87
CA GLY A 231 -11.52 -5.93 -5.41
C GLY A 231 -12.57 -5.20 -6.23
N ARG A 232 -13.80 -5.21 -5.72
CA ARG A 232 -14.96 -4.50 -6.26
C ARG A 232 -15.70 -3.81 -5.13
N GLY A 233 -16.25 -2.64 -5.42
CA GLY A 233 -16.99 -1.84 -4.45
C GLY A 233 -16.12 -1.35 -3.27
N PRO A 234 -16.76 -0.79 -2.23
CA PRO A 234 -16.05 -0.18 -1.10
C PRO A 234 -15.18 -1.17 -0.33
N PHE A 235 -13.97 -0.72 0.04
CA PHE A 235 -13.07 -1.50 0.88
C PHE A 235 -12.48 -0.64 2.01
N PRO A 236 -12.54 -1.10 3.27
CA PRO A 236 -11.94 -0.37 4.38
C PRO A 236 -10.42 -0.60 4.36
N PHE A 237 -9.65 0.32 3.77
CA PHE A 237 -8.18 0.28 3.81
C PHE A 237 -7.63 0.61 5.20
N ALA A 238 -6.51 -0.03 5.58
CA ALA A 238 -5.69 0.34 6.73
C ALA A 238 -4.22 -0.09 6.49
N TYR A 239 -3.55 0.64 5.60
CA TYR A 239 -2.14 0.50 5.29
C TYR A 239 -1.23 0.79 6.51
N GLY A 240 0.05 0.43 6.37
CA GLY A 240 1.05 0.46 7.44
C GLY A 240 1.44 -0.94 7.92
N ASP A 241 2.17 -1.00 9.03
CA ASP A 241 2.75 -2.23 9.59
C ASP A 241 1.69 -3.32 9.76
N GLY A 242 1.92 -4.52 9.22
CA GLY A 242 0.98 -5.64 9.30
C GLY A 242 -0.32 -5.46 8.50
N SER A 243 -0.37 -4.54 7.54
CA SER A 243 -1.56 -4.29 6.72
C SER A 243 -2.02 -5.51 5.93
N PHE A 244 -1.11 -6.40 5.51
CA PHE A 244 -1.48 -7.63 4.80
C PHE A 244 -2.49 -8.47 5.58
N ALA A 245 -2.20 -8.77 6.84
CA ALA A 245 -3.08 -9.58 7.68
C ALA A 245 -4.44 -8.89 7.90
N ARG A 246 -4.44 -7.57 8.11
CA ARG A 246 -5.69 -6.79 8.26
C ARG A 246 -6.53 -6.80 6.99
N HIS A 247 -5.90 -6.59 5.84
CA HIS A 247 -6.60 -6.54 4.56
C HIS A 247 -7.11 -7.93 4.14
N LEU A 248 -6.30 -8.98 4.32
CA LEU A 248 -6.72 -10.35 4.04
C LEU A 248 -7.94 -10.75 4.87
N ALA A 249 -7.95 -10.41 6.16
CA ALA A 249 -9.11 -10.66 7.02
C ALA A 249 -10.38 -9.90 6.56
N ARG A 250 -10.23 -8.73 5.94
CA ARG A 250 -11.33 -7.91 5.40
C ARG A 250 -11.83 -8.39 4.04
N LEU A 251 -10.94 -8.92 3.19
CA LEU A 251 -11.33 -9.52 1.91
C LEU A 251 -12.10 -10.85 2.09
N GLY A 252 -11.80 -11.59 3.15
CA GLY A 252 -12.49 -12.83 3.50
C GLY A 252 -11.88 -14.09 2.86
N ALA A 253 -12.54 -15.22 3.08
CA ALA A 253 -11.98 -16.55 2.81
C ALA A 253 -11.79 -16.89 1.32
N THR A 254 -12.47 -16.18 0.42
CA THR A 254 -12.36 -16.37 -1.03
C THR A 254 -11.21 -15.57 -1.65
N ALA A 255 -10.53 -14.74 -0.87
CA ALA A 255 -9.44 -13.91 -1.34
C ALA A 255 -8.23 -14.76 -1.76
N ARG A 256 -7.66 -14.42 -2.91
CA ARG A 256 -6.43 -15.05 -3.39
C ARG A 256 -5.20 -14.33 -2.84
N VAL A 257 -4.29 -15.07 -2.22
CA VAL A 257 -2.96 -14.55 -1.88
C VAL A 257 -2.01 -14.80 -3.05
N VAL A 258 -1.48 -13.73 -3.63
CA VAL A 258 -0.56 -13.79 -4.78
C VAL A 258 0.83 -13.39 -4.32
N VAL A 259 1.74 -14.37 -4.30
CA VAL A 259 3.15 -14.15 -3.91
C VAL A 259 4.03 -14.26 -5.15
N ARG A 260 4.44 -13.11 -5.68
CA ARG A 260 5.32 -13.02 -6.85
C ARG A 260 6.46 -12.05 -6.56
N PRO A 261 7.70 -12.29 -7.04
CA PRO A 261 8.83 -11.41 -6.77
C PRO A 261 8.58 -9.94 -7.17
N GLY A 262 7.90 -9.71 -8.29
CA GLY A 262 7.57 -8.37 -8.78
C GLY A 262 6.55 -7.61 -7.93
N LEU A 263 5.76 -8.32 -7.12
CA LEU A 263 4.81 -7.73 -6.17
C LEU A 263 5.35 -7.67 -4.75
N ALA A 264 6.15 -8.66 -4.33
CA ALA A 264 6.60 -8.75 -2.95
C ALA A 264 7.75 -7.78 -2.63
N PHE A 265 8.62 -7.53 -3.61
CA PHE A 265 9.83 -6.74 -3.40
C PHE A 265 9.57 -5.25 -3.60
N ASP A 266 9.43 -4.50 -2.51
CA ASP A 266 9.33 -3.04 -2.49
C ASP A 266 10.67 -2.39 -2.07
N LEU A 267 10.97 -1.23 -2.62
CA LEU A 267 12.27 -0.59 -2.46
C LEU A 267 12.29 0.49 -1.35
N ASP A 268 12.32 0.11 -0.07
CA ASP A 268 12.42 1.11 1.02
C ASP A 268 13.85 1.35 1.57
N ARG A 269 14.72 0.32 1.54
CA ARG A 269 15.99 0.32 2.32
C ARG A 269 17.24 0.18 1.44
N PRO A 270 18.43 0.63 1.90
CA PRO A 270 19.68 0.52 1.12
C PRO A 270 20.00 -0.92 0.66
N ARG A 271 19.69 -1.90 1.51
CA ARG A 271 19.82 -3.32 1.17
C ARG A 271 18.88 -3.77 0.04
N HIS A 272 17.69 -3.16 -0.08
CA HIS A 272 16.76 -3.46 -1.18
C HIS A 272 17.35 -2.89 -2.48
N LEU A 273 17.87 -1.66 -2.47
CA LEU A 273 18.54 -1.08 -3.62
C LEU A 273 19.73 -1.92 -4.12
N ALA A 274 20.60 -2.37 -3.19
CA ALA A 274 21.72 -3.24 -3.54
C ALA A 274 21.27 -4.58 -4.13
N THR A 275 20.20 -5.16 -3.58
CA THR A 275 19.60 -6.41 -4.07
C THR A 275 19.00 -6.22 -5.46
N ALA A 276 18.23 -5.16 -5.67
CA ALA A 276 17.60 -4.85 -6.96
C ALA A 276 18.65 -4.68 -8.07
N ARG A 277 19.77 -4.02 -7.79
CA ARG A 277 20.90 -3.91 -8.73
C ARG A 277 21.56 -5.26 -9.02
N ARG A 278 21.84 -6.05 -7.98
CA ARG A 278 22.46 -7.38 -8.14
C ARG A 278 21.60 -8.32 -8.98
N LEU A 279 20.28 -8.21 -8.86
CA LEU A 279 19.33 -9.05 -9.59
C LEU A 279 18.93 -8.47 -10.96
N GLY A 280 19.53 -7.35 -11.40
CA GLY A 280 19.22 -6.72 -12.69
C GLY A 280 17.83 -6.08 -12.78
N MET A 281 17.16 -5.85 -11.65
CA MET A 281 15.86 -5.17 -11.59
C MET A 281 16.01 -3.66 -11.81
N LEU A 282 17.17 -3.14 -11.41
CA LEU A 282 17.65 -1.78 -11.67
C LEU A 282 19.05 -1.87 -12.28
N PRO A 283 19.43 -0.95 -13.18
CA PRO A 283 20.79 -0.85 -13.68
C PRO A 283 21.75 -0.30 -12.62
#